data_AF-A0A3G9IDV8-F1
#
_entry.id   AF-A0A3G9IDV8-F1
#
_cell.length_a   1.000
_cell.length_b   1.000
_cell.length_c   1.000
_cell.angle_alpha   90.00
_cell.angle_beta   90.00
_cell.angle_gamma   90.00
#
_symmetry.space_group_name_H-M   'P 1'
#
loop_
_entity.id
_entity.type
_entity.pdbx_description
1 polymer ?
#
loop_
_entity_poly.entity_id
_entity_poly.type
_entity_poly.pdbx_seq_one_letter_code
_entity_poly.pdbx_strand_id
1 'polypeptide(L)'
;MTSSTRTAVRRVATLSVASLTAFALMSAPALADVPSGWSHPPHVSPLHFLAVIVLIPLGLALVIAGVVLLPGILKGEGLLPKPFPKPDHVESPGHH
;
A
#
# COMPACT_ATOMS: atom_id res chain seq x y z
N MET A 1 -15.50 20.04 9.78
CA MET A 1 -15.49 18.56 9.95
C MET A 1 -14.10 18.01 9.59
N THR A 2 -13.10 18.10 10.48
CA THR A 2 -11.72 17.61 10.17
C THR A 2 -11.05 16.85 11.33
N SER A 3 -11.71 16.66 12.48
CA SER A 3 -11.12 15.97 13.64
C SER A 3 -11.13 14.44 13.57
N SER A 4 -11.91 13.83 12.67
CA SER A 4 -12.05 12.37 12.57
C SER A 4 -10.76 11.69 12.06
N THR A 5 -10.08 12.33 11.10
CA THR A 5 -8.87 11.80 10.47
C THR A 5 -7.71 11.68 11.44
N ARG A 6 -7.57 12.63 12.38
CA ARG A 6 -6.48 12.64 13.38
C ARG A 6 -6.62 11.51 14.40
N THR A 7 -7.86 11.18 14.77
CA THR A 7 -8.16 10.09 15.71
C THR A 7 -8.01 8.73 15.03
N ALA A 8 -8.41 8.60 13.76
CA ALA A 8 -8.21 7.39 12.97
C ALA A 8 -6.71 7.08 12.77
N VAL A 9 -5.91 8.08 12.39
CA VAL A 9 -4.44 7.93 12.22
C VAL A 9 -3.77 7.53 13.53
N ARG A 10 -4.14 8.15 14.67
CA ARG A 10 -3.59 7.77 15.97
C ARG A 10 -3.92 6.32 16.35
N ARG A 11 -5.16 5.86 16.10
CA ARG A 11 -5.58 4.49 16.39
C ARG A 11 -4.84 3.46 15.54
N VAL A 12 -4.67 3.73 14.25
CA VAL A 12 -3.90 2.87 13.34
C VAL A 12 -2.44 2.80 13.80
N ALA A 13 -1.82 3.94 14.12
CA ALA A 13 -0.43 3.95 14.61
C ALA A 13 -0.27 3.16 15.92
N THR A 14 -1.19 3.30 16.89
CA THR A 14 -1.13 2.54 18.14
C THR A 14 -1.33 1.05 17.94
N LEU A 15 -2.23 0.65 17.03
CA LEU A 15 -2.46 -0.75 16.69
C LEU A 15 -1.23 -1.35 16.00
N SER A 16 -0.61 -0.62 15.08
CA SER A 16 0.61 -1.06 14.42
C SER A 16 1.75 -1.28 15.42
N VAL A 17 1.96 -0.35 16.35
CA VAL A 17 3.01 -0.48 17.39
C VAL A 17 2.71 -1.65 18.34
N ALA A 18 1.46 -1.80 18.78
CA ALA A 18 1.05 -2.89 19.66
C ALA A 18 1.25 -4.26 18.99
N SER A 19 0.84 -4.39 17.72
CA SER A 19 1.03 -5.61 16.93
C SER A 19 2.51 -5.93 16.71
N LEU A 20 3.34 -4.92 16.42
CA LEU A 20 4.78 -5.12 16.25
C LEU A 20 5.44 -5.62 17.55
N THR A 21 5.05 -5.03 18.69
CA THR A 21 5.54 -5.42 20.02
C THR A 21 5.08 -6.83 20.38
N ALA A 22 3.81 -7.16 20.16
CA ALA A 22 3.28 -8.49 20.40
C ALA A 22 3.95 -9.54 19.51
N PHE A 23 4.20 -9.23 18.24
CA PHE A 23 4.89 -10.12 17.32
C PHE A 23 6.35 -10.37 17.72
N ALA A 24 7.05 -9.31 18.16
CA ALA A 24 8.41 -9.43 18.67
C ALA A 24 8.48 -10.32 19.93
N LEU A 25 7.51 -10.18 20.85
CA LEU A 25 7.43 -11.00 22.05
C LEU A 25 7.08 -12.46 21.76
N MET A 26 6.29 -12.74 20.71
CA MET A 26 5.87 -14.09 20.34
C MET A 26 6.90 -14.84 19.47
N SER A 27 7.92 -14.14 18.96
CA SER A 27 8.96 -14.72 18.09
C SER A 27 10.04 -15.46 18.88
N ALA A 28 9.63 -16.37 19.77
CA ALA A 28 10.56 -17.30 20.42
C ALA A 28 11.12 -18.29 19.38
N PRO A 29 12.41 -18.69 19.48
CA PRO A 29 12.95 -19.75 18.64
C PRO A 29 12.09 -21.01 18.77
N ALA A 30 11.80 -21.68 17.66
CA ALA A 30 11.14 -22.97 17.69
C ALA A 30 12.09 -23.98 18.34
N LEU A 31 11.82 -24.37 19.59
CA LEU A 31 12.60 -25.34 20.37
C LEU A 31 12.35 -26.79 19.93
N ALA A 32 11.97 -27.00 18.67
CA ALA A 32 11.74 -28.33 18.12
C ALA A 32 13.08 -28.93 17.68
N ASP A 33 13.33 -30.19 18.06
CA ASP A 33 14.48 -30.94 17.55
C ASP A 33 14.39 -31.09 16.04
N VAL A 34 15.53 -30.91 15.36
CA VAL A 34 15.65 -31.12 13.91
C VAL A 34 15.79 -32.62 13.65
N PRO A 35 14.88 -33.26 12.87
CA PRO A 35 14.97 -34.69 12.60
C PRO A 35 16.26 -35.07 11.86
N SER A 36 16.77 -36.27 12.14
CA SER A 36 17.96 -36.80 11.45
C SER A 36 17.73 -36.84 9.93
N GLY A 37 18.59 -36.16 9.17
CA GLY A 37 18.56 -36.12 7.70
C GLY A 37 18.00 -34.83 7.09
N TRP A 38 17.52 -33.89 7.91
CA TRP A 38 17.09 -32.57 7.42
C TRP A 38 18.29 -31.65 7.20
N SER A 39 18.25 -30.85 6.13
CA SER A 39 19.27 -29.84 5.88
C SER A 39 19.15 -28.69 6.88
N HIS A 40 20.29 -28.11 7.25
CA HIS A 40 20.36 -26.89 8.07
C HIS A 40 20.59 -25.71 7.13
N PRO A 41 19.53 -25.05 6.63
CA PRO A 41 19.69 -23.92 5.72
C PRO A 41 20.44 -22.78 6.42
N PRO A 42 21.23 -22.00 5.66
CA PRO A 42 21.93 -20.86 6.21
C PRO A 42 20.93 -19.84 6.78
N HIS A 43 21.31 -19.23 7.91
CA HIS A 43 20.50 -18.20 8.54
C HIS A 43 20.26 -17.03 7.59
N VAL A 44 18.98 -16.68 7.38
CA VAL A 44 18.60 -15.48 6.65
C VAL A 44 18.64 -14.28 7.58
N SER A 45 19.24 -13.18 7.11
CA SER A 45 19.24 -11.91 7.85
C SER A 45 17.81 -11.37 7.98
N PRO A 46 17.36 -10.94 9.18
CA PRO A 46 16.04 -10.34 9.36
C PRO A 46 15.78 -9.13 8.47
N LEU A 47 16.81 -8.31 8.22
CA LEU A 47 16.69 -7.16 7.32
C LEU A 47 16.52 -7.60 5.87
N HIS A 48 17.18 -8.68 5.46
CA HIS A 48 17.01 -9.23 4.13
C HIS A 48 15.58 -9.75 3.93
N PHE A 49 15.06 -10.50 4.91
CA PHE A 49 13.67 -10.98 4.89
C PHE A 49 12.66 -9.83 4.83
N LEU A 50 12.84 -8.79 5.66
CA LEU A 50 11.98 -7.62 5.66
C LEU A 50 12.05 -6.84 4.34
N ALA A 51 13.24 -6.70 3.77
CA ALA A 51 13.43 -6.08 2.47
C ALA A 51 12.67 -6.84 1.38
N VAL A 52 12.74 -8.16 1.35
CA VAL A 52 11.98 -8.99 0.39
C VAL A 52 10.47 -8.77 0.55
N ILE A 53 9.95 -8.81 1.78
CA ILE A 53 8.52 -8.66 2.05
C ILE A 53 7.99 -7.26 1.70
N VAL A 54 8.78 -6.21 1.89
CA VAL A 54 8.33 -4.83 1.62
C VAL A 54 8.62 -4.42 0.18
N LEU A 55 9.81 -4.72 -0.32
CA LEU A 55 10.30 -4.21 -1.59
C LEU A 55 9.68 -4.95 -2.78
N ILE A 56 9.35 -6.24 -2.66
CA ILE A 56 8.69 -6.96 -3.76
C ILE A 56 7.27 -6.40 -4.02
N PRO A 57 6.37 -6.29 -3.02
CA PRO A 57 5.05 -5.71 -3.24
C PRO A 57 5.13 -4.25 -3.67
N LEU A 58 6.03 -3.46 -3.08
CA LEU A 58 6.21 -2.05 -3.45
C LEU A 58 6.71 -1.92 -4.89
N GLY A 59 7.72 -2.70 -5.27
CA GLY A 59 8.25 -2.74 -6.63
C GLY A 59 7.18 -3.15 -7.62
N LEU A 60 6.38 -4.17 -7.31
CA LEU A 60 5.26 -4.61 -8.15
C LEU A 60 4.21 -3.51 -8.31
N ALA A 61 3.84 -2.82 -7.22
CA ALA A 61 2.90 -1.71 -7.27
C ALA A 61 3.42 -0.56 -8.16
N LEU A 62 4.71 -0.23 -8.06
CA LEU A 62 5.34 0.80 -8.90
C LEU A 62 5.40 0.40 -10.38
N VAL A 63 5.72 -0.87 -10.67
CA VAL A 63 5.72 -1.40 -12.04
C VAL A 63 4.32 -1.33 -12.63
N ILE A 64 3.30 -1.79 -11.89
CA ILE A 64 1.90 -1.73 -12.33
C ILE A 64 1.48 -0.28 -12.55
N ALA A 65 1.77 0.62 -11.59
CA ALA A 65 1.45 2.04 -11.72
C ALA A 65 2.13 2.66 -12.94
N GLY A 66 3.39 2.32 -13.21
CA GLY A 66 4.11 2.74 -14.40
C GLY A 66 3.41 2.25 -15.67
N VAL A 67 3.14 0.95 -15.79
CA VAL A 67 2.50 0.38 -16.99
C VAL A 67 1.12 1.00 -17.24
N VAL A 68 0.34 1.25 -16.18
CA VAL A 68 -1.04 1.74 -16.30
C VAL A 68 -1.09 3.26 -16.51
N LEU A 69 -0.32 4.04 -15.74
CA LEU A 69 -0.44 5.49 -15.71
C LEU A 69 0.51 6.19 -16.69
N LEU A 70 1.69 5.62 -16.95
CA LEU A 70 2.70 6.27 -17.80
C LEU A 70 2.19 6.62 -19.20
N PRO A 71 1.42 5.76 -19.91
CA PRO A 71 0.93 6.11 -21.24
C PRO A 71 0.00 7.34 -21.24
N GLY A 72 -0.85 7.48 -20.21
CA GLY A 72 -1.73 8.64 -20.05
C GLY A 72 -0.93 9.91 -19.76
N ILE A 73 0.06 9.82 -18.87
CA ILE A 73 0.97 10.93 -18.55
C ILE A 73 1.72 11.41 -19.80
N LEU A 74 2.24 10.48 -20.62
CA LEU A 74 2.94 10.80 -21.86
C LEU A 74 2.02 11.46 -22.90
N LYS A 75 0.71 11.20 -22.85
CA LYS A 75 -0.32 11.86 -23.66
C LYS A 75 -0.81 13.19 -23.09
N GLY A 76 -0.30 13.61 -21.93
CA GLY A 76 -0.74 14.82 -21.24
C GLY A 76 -2.07 14.67 -20.49
N GLU A 77 -2.57 13.43 -20.33
CA GLU A 77 -3.72 13.15 -19.48
C GLU A 77 -3.27 13.20 -18.01
N GLY A 78 -3.80 14.15 -17.24
CA GLY A 78 -3.49 14.26 -15.83
C GLY A 78 -3.89 13.01 -15.02
N LEU A 79 -3.28 12.84 -13.84
CA LEU A 79 -3.55 11.70 -12.94
C LEU A 79 -4.94 11.73 -12.28
N LEU A 80 -5.66 12.84 -12.43
CA LEU A 80 -6.94 13.08 -11.80
C LEU A 80 -8.09 12.78 -12.77
N PRO A 81 -9.22 12.26 -12.28
CA PRO A 81 -10.44 12.14 -13.08
C PRO A 81 -10.82 13.49 -13.68
N LYS A 82 -11.18 13.51 -14.97
CA LYS A 82 -11.66 14.73 -15.64
C LYS A 82 -12.98 15.17 -14.97
N PRO A 83 -13.15 16.45 -14.62
CA PRO A 83 -14.41 16.97 -14.11
C PRO A 83 -15.55 16.70 -15.09
N PHE A 84 -16.75 16.40 -14.58
CA PHE A 84 -17.94 16.28 -15.41
C PHE A 84 -18.15 17.58 -16.21
N PRO A 85 -18.38 17.51 -17.53
CA PRO A 85 -18.71 18.69 -18.33
C PRO A 85 -19.92 19.39 -17.71
N LYS A 86 -19.79 20.68 -17.40
CA LYS A 86 -20.94 21.49 -16.99
C LYS A 86 -21.84 21.64 -18.24
N PRO A 87 -23.15 21.36 -18.15
CA PRO A 87 -24.05 21.59 -19.28
C PRO A 87 -23.98 23.08 -19.64
N ASP A 88 -23.42 23.35 -20.80
CA ASP A 88 -23.36 24.66 -21.41
C ASP A 88 -24.71 24.91 -22.08
N HIS A 89 -25.37 25.96 -21.62
CA HIS A 89 -26.52 26.60 -22.26
C HIS A 89 -27.67 25.66 -22.60
N VAL A 90 -28.56 25.44 -21.62
CA VAL A 90 -29.98 25.25 -21.95
C VAL A 90 -30.40 26.51 -22.71
N GLU A 91 -30.47 26.40 -24.03
CA GLU A 91 -31.10 27.37 -24.91
C GLU A 91 -32.45 27.73 -24.31
N SER A 92 -32.55 28.95 -23.75
CA SER A 92 -33.78 29.45 -23.17
C SER A 92 -34.78 29.56 -24.33
N PRO A 93 -35.88 28.79 -24.34
CA PRO A 93 -36.83 28.84 -25.45
C PRO A 93 -37.34 30.27 -25.57
N GLY A 94 -37.27 30.82 -26.79
CA GLY A 94 -37.56 32.20 -27.09
C GLY A 94 -38.90 32.67 -26.51
N HIS A 95 -38.86 33.81 -25.84
CA HIS A 95 -40.03 34.66 -25.67
C HIS A 95 -40.34 35.32 -27.02
N HIS A 96 -41.35 34.80 -27.70
CA HIS A 96 -42.09 35.47 -28.76
C HIS A 96 -43.47 35.85 -28.23
#